data_AF-A0A662GVR2-F1
#
_entry.id   AF-A0A662GVR2-F1
#
_cell.length_a   1.000
_cell.length_b   1.000
_cell.length_c   1.000
_cell.angle_alpha   90.00
_cell.angle_beta   90.00
_cell.angle_gamma   90.00
#
_symmetry.space_group_name_H-M   'P 1'
#
loop_
_entity.id
_entity.type
_entity.pdbx_description
1 polymer ?
#
loop_
_entity_poly.entity_id
_entity_poly.type
_entity_poly.pdbx_seq_one_letter_code
_entity_poly.pdbx_strand_id
1 'polypeptide(L)'
;MNIGLAIILLGMILIVISVIVFILATIAKGVVKARGAGVIIIGPIPIVIGSDKEIVKWAIILTLAALIIFTFLTLIAIHGGGLWSA
;
A
#
# COMPACT_ATOMS: atom_id res chain seq x y z
N MET A 1 29.44 11.00 11.22
CA MET A 1 28.20 10.75 10.46
C MET A 1 28.46 11.10 9.01
N ASN A 2 28.30 10.18 8.07
CA ASN A 2 28.53 10.46 6.64
C ASN A 2 27.46 11.45 6.15
N ILE A 3 27.84 12.42 5.32
CA ILE A 3 26.93 13.45 4.78
C ILE A 3 25.72 12.81 4.10
N GLY A 4 25.90 11.67 3.42
CA GLY A 4 24.79 10.92 2.83
C GLY A 4 23.76 10.43 3.86
N LEU A 5 24.22 9.89 5.00
CA LEU A 5 23.32 9.46 6.07
C LEU A 5 22.58 10.66 6.70
N ALA A 6 23.27 11.80 6.83
CA ALA A 6 22.67 13.03 7.35
C ALA A 6 21.51 13.53 6.46
N ILE A 7 21.69 13.52 5.13
CA ILE A 7 20.67 13.96 4.17
C ILE A 7 19.47 13.02 4.16
N ILE A 8 19.69 11.70 4.22
CA ILE A 8 18.62 10.71 4.29
C ILE A 8 17.77 10.92 5.55
N LEU A 9 18.41 11.09 6.71
CA LEU A 9 17.71 11.34 7.97
C LEU A 9 16.94 12.66 7.93
N LEU A 10 17.53 13.72 7.37
CA LEU A 10 16.86 15.01 7.22
C LEU A 10 15.63 14.90 6.31
N GLY A 11 15.74 14.20 5.18
CA GLY A 11 14.63 13.94 4.27
C GLY A 11 13.51 13.14 4.94
N MET A 12 13.85 12.11 5.72
CA MET A 12 12.87 11.33 6.47
C MET A 12 12.13 12.20 7.51
N ILE A 13 12.85 13.04 8.25
CA ILE A 13 12.24 13.98 9.21
C ILE A 13 11.28 14.95 8.49
N LEU A 14 11.70 15.50 7.35
CA LEU A 14 10.86 16.40 6.54
C LEU A 14 9.58 15.71 6.07
N ILE A 15 9.66 14.48 5.57
CA ILE A 15 8.47 13.70 5.14
C ILE A 15 7.51 13.51 6.32
N VAL A 16 8.02 13.13 7.49
CA VAL A 16 7.19 12.94 8.69
C VAL A 16 6.49 14.25 9.08
N ILE A 17 7.22 15.37 9.12
CA ILE A 17 6.64 16.68 9.43
C ILE A 17 5.56 17.05 8.41
N SER A 18 5.82 16.87 7.11
CA SER A 18 4.84 17.16 6.05
C SER A 18 3.55 16.37 6.22
N VAL A 19 3.64 15.07 6.50
CA VAL A 19 2.46 14.21 6.71
C VAL A 19 1.66 14.68 7.92
N ILE A 20 2.32 15.02 9.03
CA ILE A 20 1.65 15.53 10.24
C ILE A 20 0.92 16.84 9.94
N VAL A 21 1.58 17.81 9.32
CA VAL A 21 0.96 19.09 8.95
C VAL A 21 -0.22 18.87 8.00
N PHE A 22 -0.10 17.97 7.03
CA PHE A 22 -1.16 17.65 6.09
C PHE A 22 -2.40 17.05 6.78
N ILE A 23 -2.20 16.12 7.72
CA ILE A 23 -3.29 15.54 8.52
C ILE A 23 -3.98 16.62 9.35
N LEU A 24 -3.22 17.44 10.08
CA LEU A 24 -3.77 18.52 10.90
C LEU A 24 -4.55 19.54 10.06
N ALA A 25 -4.01 19.94 8.91
CA ALA A 25 -4.67 20.84 7.96
C ALA A 25 -5.96 20.24 7.38
N THR A 26 -6.01 18.92 7.18
CA THR A 26 -7.19 18.22 6.70
C THR A 26 -8.28 18.16 7.78
N ILE A 27 -7.91 17.89 9.03
CA ILE A 27 -8.85 17.88 10.17
C ILE A 27 -9.43 19.27 10.41
N ALA A 28 -8.61 20.32 10.34
CA ALA A 28 -9.04 21.71 10.53
C ALA A 28 -10.10 22.16 9.50
N LYS A 29 -10.16 21.54 8.32
CA LYS A 29 -11.13 21.85 7.25
C LYS A 29 -12.53 21.25 7.48
N GLY A 30 -12.77 20.52 8.57
CA GLY A 30 -14.09 20.01 8.95
C GLY A 30 -14.49 18.70 8.27
N VAL A 31 -15.80 18.36 8.33
CA VAL A 31 -16.33 17.03 7.98
C VAL A 31 -16.33 16.82 6.46
N VAL A 32 -15.23 16.33 5.92
CA VAL A 32 -15.19 15.79 4.56
C VAL A 32 -15.83 14.40 4.59
N LYS A 33 -16.75 14.13 3.67
CA LYS A 33 -17.34 12.79 3.51
C LYS A 33 -16.20 11.78 3.31
N ALA A 34 -16.01 10.88 4.26
CA ALA A 34 -14.91 9.93 4.24
C ALA A 34 -14.99 9.09 2.95
N ARG A 35 -14.03 9.31 2.04
CA ARG A 35 -13.86 8.52 0.84
C ARG A 35 -12.84 7.44 1.17
N GLY A 36 -13.28 6.19 1.20
CA GLY A 36 -12.42 5.04 1.49
C GLY A 36 -12.98 3.79 0.84
N ALA A 37 -12.10 2.84 0.57
CA ALA A 37 -12.48 1.49 0.17
C ALA A 37 -11.61 0.48 0.91
N GLY A 38 -12.24 -0.57 1.42
CA GLY A 38 -11.61 -1.76 1.95
C GLY A 38 -11.82 -2.94 1.00
N VAL A 39 -10.87 -3.86 0.98
CA VAL A 39 -10.97 -5.11 0.23
C VAL A 39 -10.74 -6.28 1.17
N ILE A 40 -11.70 -7.20 1.21
CA ILE A 40 -11.62 -8.44 1.98
C ILE A 40 -11.33 -9.56 0.98
N ILE A 41 -10.23 -10.28 1.17
CA ILE A 41 -9.82 -11.38 0.29
C ILE A 41 -10.26 -12.69 0.93
N ILE A 42 -11.27 -13.37 0.36
CA ILE A 42 -11.72 -14.70 0.81
C ILE A 42 -11.24 -15.72 -0.22
N GLY A 43 -10.15 -16.42 0.08
CA GLY A 43 -9.44 -17.19 -0.94
C GLY A 43 -8.96 -16.28 -2.08
N PRO A 44 -8.86 -16.73 -3.34
CA PRO A 44 -8.45 -15.89 -4.46
C PRO A 44 -9.55 -14.89 -4.90
N ILE A 45 -10.66 -14.77 -4.17
CA ILE A 45 -11.81 -13.95 -4.54
C ILE A 45 -11.84 -12.67 -3.67
N PRO A 46 -11.51 -11.50 -4.24
CA PRO A 46 -11.57 -10.23 -3.53
C PRO A 46 -13.01 -9.67 -3.48
N ILE A 47 -13.43 -9.20 -2.31
CA ILE A 47 -14.71 -8.54 -2.05
C ILE A 47 -14.43 -7.08 -1.68
N VAL A 48 -14.91 -6.14 -2.49
CA VAL A 48 -14.64 -4.70 -2.30
C VAL A 48 -15.81 -3.98 -1.66
N ILE A 49 -15.54 -3.21 -0.61
CA ILE A 49 -16.48 -2.35 0.08
C ILE A 49 -15.93 -0.93 -0.02
N GLY A 50 -16.68 0.02 -0.61
CA GLY A 50 -16.19 1.40 -0.66
C GLY A 50 -17.29 2.43 -0.79
N SER A 51 -16.98 3.63 -0.31
CA SER A 51 -17.90 4.78 -0.28
C SER A 51 -17.83 5.66 -1.52
N ASP A 52 -16.84 5.43 -2.39
CA ASP A 52 -16.57 6.24 -3.59
C ASP A 52 -16.12 5.35 -4.76
N LYS A 53 -16.71 5.54 -5.94
CA LYS A 53 -16.44 4.72 -7.14
C LYS A 53 -15.01 4.82 -7.62
N GLU A 54 -14.39 5.99 -7.51
CA GLU A 54 -13.02 6.20 -7.95
C GLU A 54 -12.04 5.47 -7.03
N ILE A 55 -12.27 5.54 -5.72
CA ILE A 55 -11.45 4.81 -4.74
C ILE A 55 -11.64 3.29 -4.86
N VAL A 56 -12.87 2.83 -5.10
CA VAL A 56 -13.16 1.41 -5.36
C VAL A 56 -12.40 0.92 -6.60
N LYS A 57 -12.35 1.71 -7.68
CA LYS A 57 -11.60 1.35 -8.90
C LYS A 57 -10.13 1.14 -8.59
N TRP A 58 -9.52 2.07 -7.85
CA TRP A 58 -8.12 1.94 -7.42
C TRP A 58 -7.90 0.75 -6.51
N ALA A 59 -8.78 0.52 -5.53
CA ALA A 59 -8.69 -0.62 -4.62
C ALA A 59 -8.74 -1.96 -5.37
N ILE A 60 -9.59 -2.08 -6.38
CA ILE A 60 -9.67 -3.27 -7.25
C ILE A 60 -8.35 -3.46 -8.00
N ILE A 61 -7.85 -2.43 -8.68
CA ILE A 61 -6.60 -2.50 -9.46
C ILE A 61 -5.43 -2.92 -8.58
N LEU A 62 -5.28 -2.29 -7.41
CA LEU A 62 -4.20 -2.60 -6.47
C LEU A 62 -4.32 -4.04 -5.94
N THR A 63 -5.53 -4.50 -5.63
CA THR A 63 -5.75 -5.87 -5.17
C THR A 63 -5.42 -6.90 -6.25
N LEU A 64 -5.84 -6.66 -7.49
CA LEU A 64 -5.51 -7.52 -8.62
C LEU A 64 -4.00 -7.57 -8.86
N ALA A 65 -3.32 -6.42 -8.84
CA ALA A 65 -1.86 -6.37 -8.95
C ALA A 65 -1.19 -7.18 -7.83
N ALA A 66 -1.64 -7.01 -6.59
CA ALA A 66 -1.13 -7.77 -5.44
C ALA A 66 -1.37 -9.28 -5.59
N LEU A 67 -2.56 -9.70 -6.04
CA LEU A 67 -2.89 -11.12 -6.27
C LEU A 67 -2.02 -11.74 -7.38
N ILE A 68 -1.76 -10.99 -8.46
CA ILE A 68 -0.86 -11.45 -9.53
C ILE A 68 0.56 -11.63 -9.00
N ILE A 69 1.08 -10.64 -8.26
CA ILE A 69 2.42 -10.71 -7.66
C ILE A 69 2.50 -11.89 -6.68
N PHE A 70 1.51 -12.04 -5.80
CA PHE A 70 1.44 -13.15 -4.85
C PHE A 70 1.42 -14.51 -5.56
N THR A 71 0.62 -14.65 -6.62
CA THR A 71 0.56 -15.87 -7.43
C THR A 71 1.89 -16.15 -8.12
N PHE A 72 2.54 -15.12 -8.66
CA PHE A 72 3.83 -15.28 -9.32
C PHE A 72 4.94 -15.68 -8.33
N LEU A 73 5.00 -15.03 -7.16
CA LEU A 73 5.93 -15.36 -6.10
C LEU A 73 5.74 -16.78 -5.58
N THR A 74 4.49 -17.22 -5.39
CA THR A 74 4.19 -18.59 -4.95
C THR A 74 4.55 -19.62 -6.02
N LEU A 75 4.29 -19.34 -7.30
CA LEU A 75 4.71 -20.22 -8.40
C LEU A 75 6.24 -20.36 -8.48
N ILE A 76 6.98 -19.26 -8.33
CA ILE A 76 8.43 -19.28 -8.25
C ILE A 76 8.89 -20.05 -7.02
N ALA A 77 8.27 -19.86 -5.86
CA ALA A 77 8.65 -20.58 -4.65
C ALA A 77 8.45 -22.10 -4.80
N ILE A 78 7.35 -22.52 -5.43
CA ILE A 78 7.01 -23.93 -5.66
C ILE A 78 7.95 -24.56 -6.70
N HIS A 79 8.22 -23.90 -7.82
CA HIS A 79 9.07 -24.44 -8.89
C HIS A 79 10.58 -24.17 -8.69
N GLY A 80 10.94 -23.16 -7.92
CA GLY A 80 12.31 -22.80 -7.54
C GLY A 80 12.86 -23.63 -6.38
N GLY A 81 12.02 -24.40 -5.68
CA GLY A 81 12.43 -25.39 -4.66
C GLY A 81 13.27 -26.56 -5.20
N GLY A 82 13.36 -26.72 -6.53
CA GLY A 82 14.22 -27.70 -7.18
C GLY A 82 15.72 -27.35 -7.19
N LEU A 83 16.11 -26.15 -6.78
CA LEU A 83 17.52 -25.71 -6.70
C LEU A 83 18.13 -25.79 -5.29
N TRP A 84 17.33 -26.09 -4.26
CA TRP A 84 17.79 -26.26 -2.88
C TRP A 84 17.84 -27.74 -2.44
N SER A 85 17.66 -28.67 -3.38
CA SER A 85 17.60 -30.12 -3.14
C SER A 85 18.64 -30.91 -3.96
N ALA A 86 19.80 -30.33 -4.23
CA ALA A 86 20.98 -31.01 -4.79
C ALA A 86 22.24 -30.62 -4.01
#